data_AF-A0A269Y2P8-F1
#
_entry.id   AF-A0A269Y2P8-F1
#
_cell.length_a   1.000
_cell.length_b   1.000
_cell.length_c   1.000
_cell.angle_alpha   90.00
_cell.angle_beta   90.00
_cell.angle_gamma   90.00
#
_symmetry.space_group_name_H-M   'P 1'
#
loop_
_entity.id
_entity.type
_entity.pdbx_description
1 polymer ?
#
loop_
_entity_poly.entity_id
_entity_poly.type
_entity_poly.pdbx_seq_one_letter_code
_entity_poly.pdbx_strand_id
1 'polypeptide(L)' 'MARLARIESLKHRHSHIDQKIASEGGRPRPDERVLMCLKLQKLRIKEEIERLAG' A
#
# COMPACT_ATOMS: atom_id res chain seq x y z
N MET A 1 21.23 6.50 7.68
CA MET A 1 20.96 5.12 7.22
C MET A 1 19.55 4.61 7.59
N ALA A 2 19.08 4.74 8.84
CA ALA A 2 17.79 4.20 9.27
C ALA A 2 16.55 4.73 8.50
N ARG A 3 16.53 6.01 8.10
CA ARG A 3 15.42 6.63 7.36
C ARG A 3 15.23 6.02 5.96
N LEU A 4 16.32 5.75 5.25
CA LEU A 4 16.28 5.14 3.91
C LEU A 4 15.77 3.70 3.99
N ALA A 5 16.24 2.92 4.97
CA ALA A 5 15.74 1.56 5.22
C ALA A 5 14.24 1.55 5.57
N ARG A 6 13.76 2.56 6.31
CA ARG A 6 12.33 2.72 6.60
C ARG A 6 11.52 3.02 5.33
N ILE A 7 11.99 3.93 4.48
CA ILE A 7 11.34 4.26 3.20
C ILE A 7 11.28 3.02 2.28
N GLU A 8 12.36 2.25 2.18
CA GLU A 8 12.42 1.03 1.38
C GLU A 8 11.42 -0.02 1.90
N SER A 9 11.36 -0.24 3.22
CA SER A 9 10.36 -1.12 3.84
C SER A 9 8.92 -0.68 3.53
N LEU A 10 8.65 0.62 3.58
CA LEU A 10 7.33 1.17 3.24
C LEU A 10 7.01 0.98 1.75
N LYS A 11 7.97 1.15 0.85
CA LYS A 11 7.81 0.88 -0.58
C LYS A 11 7.48 -0.59 -0.85
N HIS A 12 8.15 -1.52 -0.18
CA HIS A 12 7.82 -2.95 -0.26
C HIS A 12 6.38 -3.24 0.21
N ARG A 13 5.98 -2.66 1.35
CA ARG A 13 4.60 -2.81 1.85
C ARG A 13 3.57 -2.22 0.89
N HIS A 14 3.85 -1.05 0.32
CA HIS A 14 3.00 -0.41 -0.68
C HIS A 14 2.80 -1.32 -1.91
N SER A 15 3.89 -1.88 -2.46
CA SER A 15 3.83 -2.82 -3.58
C SER A 15 3.03 -4.09 -3.25
N HIS A 16 3.16 -4.61 -2.03
CA HIS A 16 2.39 -5.78 -1.60
C HIS A 16 0.88 -5.48 -1.49
N ILE A 17 0.51 -4.29 -1.02
CA ILE A 17 -0.90 -3.87 -0.99
C ILE A 17 -1.44 -3.73 -2.42
N ASP A 18 -0.65 -3.23 -3.37
CA ASP A 18 -1.03 -3.17 -4.78
C ASP A 18 -1.35 -4.55 -5.37
N GLN A 19 -0.51 -5.55 -5.07
CA GLN A 19 -0.76 -6.93 -5.49
C GLN A 19 -2.07 -7.47 -4.89
N LYS A 20 -2.38 -7.14 -3.63
CA LYS A 20 -3.63 -7.54 -2.97
C LYS A 20 -4.85 -6.86 -3.60
N ILE A 21 -4.75 -5.58 -3.93
CA ILE A 21 -5.81 -4.85 -4.63
C ILE A 21 -6.09 -5.47 -5.99
N ALA A 22 -5.05 -5.75 -6.78
CA ALA A 22 -5.19 -6.39 -8.08
C ALA A 22 -5.80 -7.80 -7.95
N SER A 23 -5.36 -8.57 -6.95
CA SER A 23 -5.87 -9.92 -6.69
C SER A 23 -7.34 -9.92 -6.26
N GLU A 24 -7.76 -8.99 -5.41
CA GLU A 24 -9.15 -8.84 -4.98
C GLU A 24 -10.03 -8.29 -6.10
N GLY A 25 -9.56 -7.26 -6.82
CA GLY A 25 -10.30 -6.62 -7.92
C GLY A 25 -10.45 -7.50 -9.16
N GLY A 26 -9.59 -8.50 -9.33
CA GLY A 26 -9.70 -9.50 -10.40
C GLY A 26 -10.70 -10.63 -10.10
N ARG A 27 -11.30 -10.67 -8.90
CA ARG A 27 -12.27 -11.71 -8.56
C ARG A 27 -13.59 -11.50 -9.31
N PRO A 28 -14.31 -12.58 -9.70
CA PRO A 28 -15.65 -12.46 -10.30
C PRO A 28 -16.67 -11.72 -9.42
N ARG A 29 -16.47 -11.75 -8.11
CA ARG A 29 -17.19 -10.95 -7.11
C ARG A 29 -16.17 -10.36 -6.14
N PRO A 30 -15.64 -9.16 -6.41
CA PRO A 30 -14.69 -8.53 -5.51
C PRO A 30 -15.38 -8.07 -4.21
N ASP A 31 -14.66 -8.16 -3.09
CA ASP A 31 -15.12 -7.53 -1.85
C ASP A 31 -14.72 -6.04 -1.86
N GLU A 32 -15.71 -5.18 -2.10
CA GLU A 32 -15.55 -3.72 -2.13
C GLU A 32 -15.05 -3.15 -0.80
N ARG A 33 -15.42 -3.74 0.34
CA ARG A 33 -14.93 -3.29 1.66
C ARG A 33 -13.46 -3.59 1.82
N VAL A 34 -13.03 -4.79 1.38
CA VAL A 34 -11.62 -5.17 1.36
C VAL A 34 -10.83 -4.24 0.42
N LEU A 35 -11.33 -3.99 -0.78
CA LEU A 35 -10.71 -3.06 -1.73
C LEU A 35 -10.58 -1.64 -1.16
N MET A 36 -11.63 -1.12 -0.53
CA MET A 36 -11.61 0.20 0.11
C MET A 36 -10.56 0.25 1.22
N CYS A 37 -10.53 -0.75 2.11
CA CYS A 37 -9.56 -0.85 3.18
C CYS A 37 -8.12 -0.91 2.65
N LEU A 38 -7.86 -1.71 1.62
CA LEU A 38 -6.54 -1.83 1.00
C LEU A 38 -6.12 -0.52 0.33
N LYS A 39 -7.02 0.16 -0.39
CA LYS A 39 -6.75 1.48 -1.01
C LYS A 39 -6.42 2.54 0.04
N LEU A 40 -7.14 2.56 1.17
CA LEU A 40 -6.84 3.46 2.29
C LEU A 40 -5.48 3.16 2.94
N GLN A 41 -5.15 1.89 3.14
CA GLN A 41 -3.83 1.50 3.64
C GLN A 41 -2.72 1.92 2.68
N LYS A 42 -2.92 1.73 1.38
CA LYS A 42 -1.98 2.19 0.34
C LYS A 42 -1.75 3.70 0.41
N LEU A 43 -2.83 4.49 0.54
CA LEU A 43 -2.77 5.94 0.65
C LEU A 43 -1.94 6.38 1.87
N ARG A 44 -2.21 5.81 3.04
CA ARG A 44 -1.48 6.12 4.29
C ARG A 44 0.02 5.83 4.18
N ILE A 45 0.39 4.71 3.55
CA ILE A 45 1.80 4.37 3.34
C ILE A 45 2.46 5.36 2.38
N LYS A 46 1.77 5.78 1.31
CA LYS A 46 2.26 6.80 0.39
C LYS A 46 2.53 8.12 1.12
N GLU A 47 1.59 8.59 1.94
CA GLU A 47 1.74 9.79 2.76
C GLU A 47 2.91 9.67 3.76
N GLU A 48 3.10 8.49 4.37
CA GLU A 48 4.24 8.24 5.27
C GLU A 48 5.58 8.28 4.51
N ILE A 49 5.65 7.73 3.30
CA ILE A 49 6.85 7.80 2.45
C ILE A 49 7.16 9.25 2.08
N GLU A 50 6.15 10.02 1.64
CA GLU A 50 6.32 11.43 1.26
C GLU A 50 6.80 12.26 2.46
N ARG A 51 6.24 12.04 3.65
CA ARG A 51 6.67 12.69 4.89
C ARG A 51 8.12 12.36 5.27
N LEU A 52 8.56 11.13 5.02
CA LEU A 52 9.93 10.71 5.35
C LEU A 52 10.95 11.13 4.28
N ALA A 53 10.50 11.31 3.04
CA ALA A 53 11.34 11.72 1.90
C ALA A 53 11.60 13.23 1.84
N GLY A 54 10.67 14.05 2.37
CA GLY A 54 10.89 15.48 2.63
C GLY A 54 11.79 15.74 3.83
#